data_AF-A0A955MFF4-F1
#
_entry.id   AF-A0A955MFF4-F1
#
_cell.length_a   1.000
_cell.length_b   1.000
_cell.length_c   1.000
_cell.angle_alpha   90.00
_cell.angle_beta   90.00
_cell.angle_gamma   90.00
#
_symmetry.space_group_name_H-M   'P 1'
#
loop_
_entity.id
_entity.type
_entity.pdbx_description
1 polymer ?
#
loop_
_entity_poly.entity_id
_entity_poly.type
_entity_poly.pdbx_seq_one_letter_code
_entity_poly.pdbx_strand_id
1 'polypeptide(L)'
;MKDKPVIKLKETYLSGELAAKMLSKPISAIKGMVEKAELRGRISDDGRVSVFADDVYLTPKIMAIMLYVQEKDILEWITTDELKAIKANGQYKIPYKEYSSFGQSGKWMKKFHDNSFELFKKMATDGEIINEVNEGFRRGMKPRIVKARQVIEDLEKIHNDYQSQINVLDYRTALVASYVICARIISLLYSTLNLIEKDKLVGASVLFRSIYEGMDLAQYFILSTGSKNAQKKLARWFEGGDVKNTTTSDFLLNYIDENGLADRRKTKKQKDQMYDIFSGFVHFKFESIMESFNALGSSGFGQRKVHQIGFDYKGTKLLRKSVGFLTAFEGLLTAVLATFIICFRESLPLKTEHEKILLEHRDYFSKDVMERNKILKDK
;
A
#
# COMPACT_ATOMS: atom_id res chain seq x y z
N MET A 1 11.47 -63.05 2.63
CA MET A 1 11.32 -61.80 1.86
C MET A 1 10.37 -60.91 2.63
N LYS A 2 10.85 -59.80 3.20
CA LYS A 2 10.02 -58.85 3.97
C LYS A 2 9.59 -57.73 3.04
N ASP A 3 8.28 -57.52 2.91
CA ASP A 3 7.67 -56.47 2.12
C ASP A 3 8.21 -55.09 2.53
N LYS A 4 8.77 -54.37 1.56
CA LYS A 4 9.12 -52.96 1.74
C LYS A 4 7.81 -52.16 1.78
N PRO A 5 7.60 -51.28 2.77
CA PRO A 5 6.42 -50.45 2.80
C PRO A 5 6.44 -49.50 1.59
N VAL A 6 5.39 -49.57 0.77
CA VAL A 6 5.10 -48.58 -0.27
C VAL A 6 4.80 -47.26 0.45
N ILE A 7 5.78 -46.37 0.48
CA ILE A 7 5.58 -44.99 0.95
C ILE A 7 4.64 -44.32 -0.05
N LYS A 8 3.34 -44.25 0.27
CA LYS A 8 2.40 -43.37 -0.44
C LYS A 8 2.86 -41.93 -0.20
N LEU A 9 3.45 -41.30 -1.21
CA LEU A 9 3.71 -39.86 -1.21
C LEU A 9 2.39 -39.15 -0.94
N LYS A 10 2.34 -38.29 0.08
CA LYS A 10 1.17 -37.45 0.36
C LYS A 10 0.92 -36.55 -0.85
N GLU A 11 -0.21 -36.74 -1.50
CA GLU A 11 -0.71 -35.85 -2.56
C GLU A 11 -0.80 -34.42 -2.01
N THR A 12 -0.12 -33.48 -2.67
CA THR A 12 -0.10 -32.07 -2.23
C THR A 12 -1.14 -31.28 -3.02
N TYR A 13 -2.10 -30.72 -2.29
CA TYR A 13 -3.19 -29.93 -2.87
C TYR A 13 -2.99 -28.44 -2.61
N LEU A 14 -3.28 -27.62 -3.62
CA LEU A 14 -3.39 -26.17 -3.52
C LEU A 14 -4.86 -25.78 -3.37
N SER A 15 -5.14 -24.73 -2.60
CA SER A 15 -6.49 -24.16 -2.56
C SER A 15 -6.87 -23.59 -3.92
N GLY A 16 -8.15 -23.67 -4.28
CA GLY A 16 -8.70 -23.16 -5.53
C GLY A 16 -8.46 -21.65 -5.72
N GLU A 17 -8.44 -20.89 -4.63
CA GLU A 17 -8.07 -19.47 -4.64
C GLU A 17 -6.61 -19.24 -5.02
N LEU A 18 -5.70 -20.06 -4.51
CA LEU A 18 -4.28 -19.97 -4.83
C LEU A 18 -4.04 -20.41 -6.29
N ALA A 19 -4.69 -21.49 -6.73
CA ALA A 19 -4.66 -21.93 -8.13
C ALA A 19 -5.23 -20.89 -9.10
N ALA A 20 -6.33 -20.22 -8.74
CA ALA A 20 -6.95 -19.14 -9.50
C ALA A 20 -6.00 -17.96 -9.71
N LYS A 21 -5.33 -17.53 -8.63
CA LYS A 21 -4.29 -16.48 -8.69
C LYS A 21 -3.11 -16.89 -9.55
N MET A 22 -2.62 -18.12 -9.40
CA MET A 22 -1.45 -18.62 -10.14
C MET A 22 -1.72 -18.79 -11.64
N LEU A 23 -2.91 -19.28 -12.01
CA LEU A 23 -3.31 -19.49 -13.40
C LEU A 23 -3.94 -18.23 -14.04
N SER A 24 -4.04 -17.12 -13.31
CA SER A 24 -4.69 -15.89 -13.75
C SER A 24 -6.10 -16.13 -14.31
N LYS A 25 -6.88 -16.98 -13.62
CA LYS A 25 -8.25 -17.36 -13.99
C LYS A 25 -9.18 -17.17 -12.79
N PRO A 26 -10.46 -16.81 -13.00
CA PRO A 26 -11.41 -16.74 -11.90
C PRO A 26 -11.61 -18.14 -11.29
N ILE A 27 -11.96 -18.20 -9.99
CA ILE A 27 -12.15 -19.48 -9.29
C ILE A 27 -13.22 -20.37 -9.93
N SER A 28 -14.23 -19.76 -10.57
CA SER A 28 -15.25 -20.45 -11.36
C SER A 28 -14.67 -21.17 -12.59
N ALA A 29 -13.67 -20.57 -13.25
CA ALA A 29 -12.96 -21.23 -14.35
C ALA A 29 -12.08 -22.38 -13.85
N ILE A 30 -11.45 -22.24 -12.67
CA ILE A 30 -10.68 -23.34 -12.05
C ILE A 30 -11.61 -24.51 -11.70
N LYS A 31 -12.78 -24.22 -11.14
CA LYS A 31 -13.81 -25.22 -10.86
C LYS A 31 -14.23 -25.97 -12.12
N GLY A 32 -14.54 -25.25 -13.20
CA GLY A 32 -14.92 -25.85 -14.49
C GLY A 32 -13.79 -26.69 -15.12
N MET A 33 -12.53 -26.30 -14.92
CA MET A 33 -11.37 -27.09 -15.38
C MET A 33 -11.22 -28.39 -14.58
N VAL A 34 -11.50 -28.39 -13.28
CA VAL A 34 -11.51 -29.63 -12.46
C VAL A 34 -12.68 -30.54 -12.84
N GLU A 35 -13.87 -29.98 -13.07
CA GLU A 35 -15.07 -30.72 -13.51
C GLU A 35 -14.88 -31.39 -14.88
N LYS A 36 -14.18 -30.71 -15.80
CA LYS A 36 -13.83 -31.24 -17.13
C LYS A 36 -12.59 -32.14 -17.16
N ALA A 37 -12.00 -32.42 -15.99
CA ALA A 37 -10.74 -33.14 -15.84
C ALA A 37 -9.54 -32.53 -16.61
N GLU A 38 -9.60 -31.23 -16.91
CA GLU A 38 -8.49 -30.45 -17.50
C GLU A 38 -7.42 -30.11 -16.44
N LEU A 39 -7.81 -30.10 -15.16
CA LEU A 39 -6.91 -30.02 -14.00
C LEU A 39 -7.25 -31.15 -13.03
N ARG A 40 -6.25 -31.89 -12.54
CA ARG A 40 -6.50 -32.84 -11.46
C ARG A 40 -6.80 -32.06 -10.19
N GLY A 41 -7.92 -32.35 -9.56
CA GLY A 41 -8.38 -31.64 -8.38
C GLY A 41 -9.56 -32.34 -7.74
N ARG A 42 -10.05 -31.78 -6.64
CA ARG A 42 -11.26 -32.21 -5.95
C ARG A 42 -12.12 -31.00 -5.65
N ILE A 43 -13.43 -31.17 -5.72
CA ILE A 43 -14.41 -30.20 -5.27
C ILE A 43 -15.07 -30.83 -4.05
N SER A 44 -14.97 -30.19 -2.89
CA SER A 44 -15.66 -30.66 -1.68
C SER A 44 -17.15 -30.39 -1.73
N ASP A 45 -17.91 -31.05 -0.86
CA ASP A 45 -19.37 -30.93 -0.79
C ASP A 45 -19.84 -29.49 -0.49
N ASP A 46 -19.01 -28.68 0.18
CA ASP A 46 -19.23 -27.25 0.43
C ASP A 46 -18.80 -26.34 -0.73
N GLY A 47 -18.41 -26.92 -1.87
CA GLY A 47 -18.06 -26.22 -3.09
C GLY A 47 -16.62 -25.68 -3.16
N ARG A 48 -15.75 -25.98 -2.18
CA ARG A 48 -14.34 -25.56 -2.25
C ARG A 48 -13.57 -26.41 -3.26
N VAL A 49 -12.78 -25.75 -4.09
CA VAL A 49 -11.92 -26.40 -5.08
C VAL A 49 -10.52 -26.58 -4.51
N SER A 50 -9.93 -27.75 -4.71
CA SER A 50 -8.52 -28.03 -4.45
C SER A 50 -7.88 -28.61 -5.70
N VAL A 51 -6.71 -28.10 -6.10
CA VAL A 51 -6.03 -28.52 -7.34
C VAL A 51 -4.72 -29.22 -6.99
N PHE A 52 -4.38 -30.26 -7.73
CA PHE A 52 -3.13 -30.99 -7.55
C PHE A 52 -1.95 -30.10 -7.92
N ALA A 53 -0.97 -29.99 -7.03
CA ALA A 53 0.14 -29.06 -7.19
C ALA A 53 0.99 -29.35 -8.46
N ASP A 54 1.06 -30.60 -8.90
CA ASP A 54 1.84 -31.00 -10.08
C ASP A 54 1.26 -30.51 -11.42
N ASP A 55 -0.01 -30.08 -11.45
CA ASP A 55 -0.67 -29.54 -12.65
C ASP A 55 -0.63 -28.00 -12.71
N VAL A 56 -0.04 -27.37 -11.70
CA VAL A 56 0.05 -25.90 -11.61
C VAL A 56 1.45 -25.44 -12.01
N TYR A 57 1.48 -24.52 -12.96
CA TYR A 57 2.70 -23.90 -13.44
C TYR A 57 2.78 -22.44 -12.98
N LEU A 58 3.97 -22.03 -12.60
CA LEU A 58 4.34 -20.67 -12.28
C LEU A 58 4.95 -19.99 -13.50
N THR A 59 4.67 -18.72 -13.69
CA THR A 59 5.49 -17.89 -14.58
C THR A 59 6.78 -17.47 -13.86
N PRO A 60 7.85 -17.13 -14.58
CA PRO A 60 9.07 -16.55 -14.00
C PRO A 60 8.78 -15.38 -13.07
N LYS A 61 7.84 -14.51 -13.47
CA LYS A 61 7.36 -13.39 -12.65
C LYS A 61 6.75 -13.80 -11.31
N ILE A 62 5.87 -14.81 -11.31
CA ILE A 62 5.22 -15.27 -10.06
C ILE A 62 6.26 -15.97 -9.16
N MET A 63 7.13 -16.79 -9.75
CA MET A 63 8.25 -17.43 -9.04
C MET A 63 9.16 -16.40 -8.37
N ALA A 64 9.48 -15.30 -9.08
CA ALA A 64 10.30 -14.21 -8.57
C ALA A 64 9.69 -13.55 -7.33
N ILE A 65 8.37 -13.35 -7.34
CA ILE A 65 7.62 -12.83 -6.18
C ILE A 65 7.69 -13.80 -5.00
N MET A 66 7.49 -15.11 -5.24
CA MET A 66 7.48 -16.12 -4.18
C MET A 66 8.86 -16.32 -3.55
N LEU A 67 9.94 -16.11 -4.32
CA LEU A 67 11.33 -16.21 -3.85
C LEU A 67 11.94 -14.85 -3.46
N TYR A 68 11.20 -13.75 -3.57
CA TYR A 68 11.70 -12.39 -3.32
C TYR A 68 12.96 -12.01 -4.16
N VAL A 69 13.01 -12.41 -5.43
CA VAL A 69 14.12 -12.12 -6.37
C VAL A 69 13.62 -11.37 -7.62
N GLN A 70 14.52 -10.94 -8.53
CA GLN A 70 14.07 -10.33 -9.78
C GLN A 70 13.68 -11.39 -10.81
N GLU A 71 12.71 -11.08 -11.68
CA GLU A 71 12.29 -11.97 -12.77
C GLU A 71 13.44 -12.37 -13.69
N LYS A 72 14.39 -11.45 -13.93
CA LYS A 72 15.60 -11.73 -14.72
C LYS A 72 16.47 -12.85 -14.11
N ASP A 73 16.54 -12.93 -12.77
CA ASP A 73 17.34 -13.93 -12.07
C ASP A 73 16.69 -15.31 -12.23
N ILE A 74 15.35 -15.37 -12.19
CA ILE A 74 14.59 -16.59 -12.51
C ILE A 74 14.85 -17.03 -13.95
N LEU A 75 14.80 -16.09 -14.90
CA LEU A 75 15.07 -16.37 -16.31
C LEU A 75 16.50 -16.88 -16.52
N GLU A 76 17.48 -16.28 -15.84
CA GLU A 76 18.88 -16.70 -15.86
C GLU A 76 19.03 -18.14 -15.33
N TRP A 77 18.39 -18.48 -14.20
CA TRP A 77 18.39 -19.84 -13.64
C TRP A 77 17.71 -20.86 -14.54
N ILE A 78 16.70 -20.46 -15.31
CA ILE A 78 16.10 -21.31 -16.33
C ILE A 78 17.08 -21.53 -17.49
N THR A 79 17.73 -20.47 -17.97
CA THR A 79 18.65 -20.56 -19.11
C THR A 79 19.96 -21.29 -18.80
N THR A 80 20.35 -21.34 -17.54
CA THR A 80 21.53 -22.07 -17.05
C THR A 80 21.19 -23.51 -16.60
N ASP A 81 19.96 -23.96 -16.84
CA ASP A 81 19.43 -25.28 -16.47
C ASP A 81 19.46 -25.58 -14.96
N GLU A 82 19.49 -24.52 -14.15
CA GLU A 82 19.51 -24.60 -12.68
C GLU A 82 18.09 -24.66 -12.08
N LEU A 83 17.10 -24.16 -12.83
CA LEU A 83 15.68 -24.21 -12.52
C LEU A 83 14.92 -24.82 -13.69
N LYS A 84 14.27 -25.97 -13.49
CA LYS A 84 13.53 -26.62 -14.58
C LYS A 84 12.27 -25.84 -14.96
N ALA A 85 12.14 -25.50 -16.23
CA ALA A 85 10.94 -24.90 -16.79
C ALA A 85 10.61 -25.50 -18.16
N ILE A 86 9.33 -25.47 -18.50
CA ILE A 86 8.81 -25.86 -19.82
C ILE A 86 8.58 -24.59 -20.62
N LYS A 87 9.04 -24.54 -21.86
CA LYS A 87 8.73 -23.43 -22.77
C LYS A 87 7.47 -23.79 -23.57
N ALA A 88 6.39 -23.04 -23.38
CA ALA A 88 5.12 -23.23 -24.10
C ALA A 88 4.60 -21.87 -24.58
N ASN A 89 4.24 -21.77 -25.86
CA ASN A 89 3.75 -20.53 -26.49
C ASN A 89 4.68 -19.33 -26.28
N GLY A 90 5.99 -19.55 -26.38
CA GLY A 90 7.00 -18.49 -26.19
C GLY A 90 7.24 -18.08 -24.73
N GLN A 91 6.54 -18.67 -23.76
CA GLN A 91 6.66 -18.34 -22.34
C GLN A 91 7.20 -19.51 -21.54
N TYR A 92 8.02 -19.22 -20.52
CA TYR A 92 8.46 -20.23 -19.56
C TYR A 92 7.37 -20.52 -18.53
N LYS A 93 7.21 -21.80 -18.23
CA LYS A 93 6.27 -22.35 -17.24
C LYS A 93 7.05 -23.25 -16.30
N ILE A 94 7.17 -22.84 -15.05
CA ILE A 94 7.92 -23.54 -13.99
C ILE A 94 6.94 -24.44 -13.24
N PRO A 95 7.10 -25.76 -13.22
CA PRO A 95 6.24 -26.64 -12.42
C PRO A 95 6.26 -26.23 -10.95
N TYR A 96 5.12 -26.17 -10.27
CA TYR A 96 5.10 -25.78 -8.86
C TYR A 96 5.93 -26.72 -7.97
N LYS A 97 6.03 -28.00 -8.35
CA LYS A 97 6.92 -28.96 -7.68
C LYS A 97 8.39 -28.53 -7.75
N GLU A 98 8.79 -27.88 -8.84
CA GLU A 98 10.13 -27.30 -8.99
C GLU A 98 10.30 -26.08 -8.09
N TYR A 99 9.28 -25.24 -7.92
CA TYR A 99 9.29 -24.20 -6.88
C TYR A 99 9.46 -24.78 -5.48
N SER A 100 8.73 -25.85 -5.16
CA SER A 100 8.81 -26.49 -3.85
C SER A 100 10.19 -27.09 -3.59
N SER A 101 10.76 -27.81 -4.56
CA SER A 101 12.08 -28.44 -4.44
C SER A 101 13.22 -27.40 -4.46
N PHE A 102 13.19 -26.46 -5.41
CA PHE A 102 14.19 -25.41 -5.55
C PHE A 102 14.12 -24.43 -4.37
N GLY A 103 12.92 -24.00 -3.99
CA GLY A 103 12.63 -23.13 -2.85
C GLY A 103 13.07 -23.73 -1.52
N GLN A 104 12.81 -25.01 -1.27
CA GLN A 104 13.22 -25.70 -0.04
C GLN A 104 14.72 -26.05 -0.02
N SER A 105 15.38 -26.14 -1.17
CA SER A 105 16.81 -26.47 -1.24
C SER A 105 17.74 -25.38 -0.69
N GLY A 106 17.24 -24.15 -0.50
CA GLY A 106 18.04 -23.01 -0.06
C GLY A 106 19.12 -22.55 -1.05
N LYS A 107 19.26 -23.20 -2.22
CA LYS A 107 20.25 -22.87 -3.26
C LYS A 107 20.06 -21.45 -3.80
N TRP A 108 18.81 -21.06 -4.02
CA TRP A 108 18.45 -19.69 -4.40
C TRP A 108 18.79 -18.69 -3.29
N MET A 109 18.66 -19.08 -2.02
CA MET A 109 18.96 -18.22 -0.89
C MET A 109 20.46 -17.95 -0.80
N LYS A 110 21.32 -18.96 -1.05
CA LYS A 110 22.78 -18.80 -1.13
C LYS A 110 23.18 -17.88 -2.29
N LYS A 111 22.57 -18.04 -3.47
CA LYS A 111 22.84 -17.19 -4.65
C LYS A 111 22.27 -15.79 -4.54
N PHE A 112 21.08 -15.64 -3.98
CA PHE A 112 20.53 -14.36 -3.58
C PHE A 112 21.44 -13.72 -2.55
N HIS A 113 21.98 -14.47 -1.59
CA HIS A 113 22.97 -13.94 -0.65
C HIS A 113 24.23 -13.48 -1.40
N ASP A 114 24.80 -14.27 -2.32
CA ASP A 114 26.05 -13.93 -3.01
C ASP A 114 25.86 -12.74 -4.00
N ASN A 115 24.79 -12.73 -4.81
CA ASN A 115 24.49 -11.65 -5.76
C ASN A 115 23.95 -10.39 -5.06
N SER A 116 23.09 -10.54 -4.04
CA SER A 116 22.61 -9.39 -3.27
C SER A 116 23.69 -8.84 -2.39
N PHE A 117 24.58 -9.66 -1.81
CA PHE A 117 25.69 -9.18 -1.00
C PHE A 117 26.71 -8.43 -1.85
N GLU A 118 27.06 -8.91 -3.05
CA GLU A 118 27.90 -8.14 -3.97
C GLU A 118 27.19 -6.89 -4.51
N LEU A 119 25.87 -6.92 -4.78
CA LEU A 119 25.10 -5.72 -5.13
C LEU A 119 24.98 -4.73 -3.96
N PHE A 120 24.78 -5.21 -2.72
CA PHE A 120 24.72 -4.40 -1.50
C PHE A 120 26.09 -3.85 -1.14
N LYS A 121 27.17 -4.60 -1.39
CA LYS A 121 28.56 -4.18 -1.21
C LYS A 121 28.94 -3.14 -2.26
N LYS A 122 28.60 -3.35 -3.54
CA LYS A 122 28.72 -2.34 -4.61
C LYS A 122 27.86 -1.11 -4.33
N MET A 123 26.61 -1.26 -3.89
CA MET A 123 25.77 -0.13 -3.43
C MET A 123 26.36 0.57 -2.20
N ALA A 124 27.06 -0.14 -1.31
CA ALA A 124 27.68 0.46 -0.13
C ALA A 124 29.01 1.19 -0.45
N THR A 125 29.65 0.89 -1.58
CA THR A 125 30.94 1.47 -1.97
C THR A 125 30.89 2.39 -3.19
N ASP A 126 29.83 2.34 -4.00
CA ASP A 126 29.77 2.96 -5.32
C ASP A 126 28.56 3.89 -5.46
N GLY A 127 28.81 5.19 -5.31
CA GLY A 127 27.77 6.23 -5.28
C GLY A 127 26.97 6.34 -6.57
N GLU A 128 27.52 5.90 -7.71
CA GLU A 128 26.85 5.92 -9.01
C GLU A 128 25.68 4.93 -9.07
N ILE A 129 25.81 3.73 -8.49
CA ILE A 129 24.75 2.71 -8.46
C ILE A 129 23.60 3.14 -7.52
N ILE A 130 23.91 3.79 -6.39
CA ILE A 130 22.87 4.39 -5.53
C ILE A 130 22.10 5.45 -6.29
N ASN A 131 22.80 6.33 -7.02
CA ASN A 131 22.18 7.40 -7.79
C ASN A 131 21.29 6.85 -8.91
N GLU A 132 21.74 5.84 -9.66
CA GLU A 132 20.96 5.22 -10.74
C GLU A 132 19.66 4.58 -10.22
N VAL A 133 19.74 3.86 -9.10
CA VAL A 133 18.56 3.25 -8.47
C VAL A 133 17.60 4.31 -7.93
N ASN A 134 18.13 5.37 -7.31
CA ASN A 134 17.31 6.48 -6.82
C ASN A 134 16.61 7.23 -7.97
N GLU A 135 17.31 7.46 -9.08
CA GLU A 135 16.73 8.03 -10.30
C GLU A 135 15.67 7.11 -10.93
N GLY A 136 15.84 5.79 -10.86
CA GLY A 136 14.80 4.82 -11.22
C GLY A 136 13.53 4.97 -10.38
N PHE A 137 13.68 5.11 -9.06
CA PHE A 137 12.54 5.34 -8.16
C PHE A 137 11.87 6.70 -8.42
N ARG A 138 12.64 7.78 -8.59
CA ARG A 138 12.10 9.12 -8.92
C ARG A 138 11.30 9.10 -10.21
N ARG A 139 11.83 8.45 -11.27
CA ARG A 139 11.11 8.26 -12.53
C ARG A 139 9.79 7.49 -12.35
N GLY A 140 9.79 6.45 -11.51
CA GLY A 140 8.58 5.68 -11.20
C GLY A 140 7.54 6.43 -10.36
N MET A 141 7.97 7.36 -9.51
CA MET A 141 7.08 8.17 -8.68
C MET A 141 6.47 9.36 -9.42
N LYS A 142 7.17 9.93 -10.39
CA LYS A 142 6.77 11.17 -11.08
C LYS A 142 5.33 11.15 -11.62
N PRO A 143 4.86 10.11 -12.34
CA PRO A 143 3.48 10.07 -12.82
C PRO A 143 2.43 10.09 -11.70
N ARG A 144 2.73 9.43 -10.58
CA ARG A 144 1.85 9.36 -9.40
C ARG A 144 1.79 10.71 -8.68
N ILE A 145 2.95 11.39 -8.55
CA ILE A 145 3.03 12.76 -8.01
C ILE A 145 2.23 13.72 -8.88
N VAL A 146 2.36 13.65 -10.21
CA VAL A 146 1.58 14.48 -11.14
C VAL A 146 0.08 14.24 -10.98
N LYS A 147 -0.34 12.98 -10.86
CA LYS A 147 -1.76 12.66 -10.65
C LYS A 147 -2.26 13.15 -9.28
N ALA A 148 -1.46 13.02 -8.23
CA ALA A 148 -1.79 13.55 -6.92
C ALA A 148 -1.93 15.08 -6.93
N ARG A 149 -1.04 15.78 -7.64
CA ARG A 149 -1.11 17.23 -7.85
C ARG A 149 -2.43 17.63 -8.51
N GLN A 150 -2.78 16.98 -9.62
CA GLN A 150 -4.03 17.23 -10.33
C GLN A 150 -5.26 17.06 -9.41
N VAL A 151 -5.27 16.03 -8.57
CA VAL A 151 -6.39 15.78 -7.65
C VAL A 151 -6.51 16.91 -6.61
N ILE A 152 -5.39 17.40 -6.08
CA ILE A 152 -5.40 18.51 -5.12
C ILE A 152 -5.88 19.81 -5.79
N GLU A 153 -5.43 20.08 -7.01
CA GLU A 153 -5.85 21.24 -7.80
C GLU A 153 -7.36 21.20 -8.13
N ASP A 154 -7.88 20.03 -8.52
CA ASP A 154 -9.31 19.84 -8.77
C ASP A 154 -10.12 20.01 -7.47
N LEU A 155 -9.62 19.49 -6.35
CA LEU A 155 -10.25 19.65 -5.04
C LEU A 155 -10.30 21.11 -4.60
N GLU A 156 -9.22 21.87 -4.81
CA GLU A 156 -9.16 23.30 -4.55
C GLU A 156 -10.15 24.08 -5.42
N LYS A 157 -10.19 23.80 -6.73
CA LYS A 157 -11.16 24.44 -7.64
C LYS A 157 -12.58 24.20 -7.18
N ILE A 158 -12.92 22.95 -6.89
CA ILE A 158 -14.24 22.57 -6.37
C ILE A 158 -14.53 23.32 -5.07
N HIS A 159 -13.59 23.37 -4.11
CA HIS A 159 -13.76 24.08 -2.84
C HIS A 159 -14.01 25.59 -3.04
N ASN A 160 -13.27 26.22 -3.93
CA ASN A 160 -13.41 27.65 -4.24
C ASN A 160 -14.72 27.97 -4.97
N ASP A 161 -15.23 27.05 -5.80
CA ASP A 161 -16.51 27.19 -6.51
C ASP A 161 -17.71 27.38 -5.56
N TYR A 162 -17.58 26.97 -4.31
CA TYR A 162 -18.60 27.14 -3.26
C TYR A 162 -18.37 28.34 -2.35
N GLN A 163 -17.27 29.08 -2.51
CA GLN A 163 -16.90 30.18 -1.61
C GLN A 163 -18.02 31.21 -1.46
N SER A 164 -18.69 31.59 -2.55
CA SER A 164 -19.78 32.57 -2.54
C SER A 164 -21.01 32.13 -1.74
N GLN A 165 -21.15 30.83 -1.47
CA GLN A 165 -22.25 30.25 -0.69
C GLN A 165 -21.91 30.15 0.80
N ILE A 166 -20.67 30.47 1.19
CA ILE A 166 -20.17 30.33 2.54
C ILE A 166 -19.74 31.70 3.07
N ASN A 167 -20.50 32.23 4.03
CA ASN A 167 -20.09 33.44 4.75
C ASN A 167 -19.29 33.06 5.99
N VAL A 168 -17.97 33.11 5.85
CA VAL A 168 -17.00 32.74 6.92
C VAL A 168 -16.93 33.79 8.03
N LEU A 169 -17.28 35.06 7.74
CA LEU A 169 -17.16 36.16 8.70
C LEU A 169 -18.34 36.21 9.66
N ASP A 170 -19.55 35.94 9.16
CA ASP A 170 -20.77 36.20 9.93
C ASP A 170 -21.40 34.93 10.54
N TYR A 171 -21.04 33.73 10.06
CA TYR A 171 -21.68 32.50 10.49
C TYR A 171 -20.73 31.55 11.24
N ARG A 172 -21.16 31.11 12.43
CA ARG A 172 -20.49 30.11 13.26
C ARG A 172 -21.19 28.74 13.19
N THR A 173 -21.40 28.25 11.97
CA THR A 173 -22.12 26.98 11.71
C THR A 173 -21.15 25.82 11.47
N ALA A 174 -21.65 24.59 11.57
CA ALA A 174 -20.87 23.39 11.27
C ALA A 174 -20.39 23.35 9.82
N LEU A 175 -21.22 23.86 8.89
CA LEU A 175 -20.86 23.99 7.47
C LEU A 175 -19.67 24.93 7.28
N VAL A 176 -19.69 26.11 7.90
CA VAL A 176 -18.58 27.07 7.82
C VAL A 176 -17.31 26.49 8.43
N ALA A 177 -17.40 25.89 9.63
CA ALA A 177 -16.23 25.27 10.26
C ALA A 177 -15.61 24.19 9.36
N SER A 178 -16.44 23.33 8.77
CA SER A 178 -15.97 22.28 7.86
C SER A 178 -15.37 22.85 6.59
N TYR A 179 -15.94 23.91 6.03
CA TYR A 179 -15.39 24.63 4.89
C TYR A 179 -13.98 25.18 5.19
N VAL A 180 -13.80 25.83 6.34
CA VAL A 180 -12.51 26.39 6.79
C VAL A 180 -11.49 25.29 7.08
N ILE A 181 -11.89 24.22 7.77
CA ILE A 181 -11.02 23.07 8.05
C ILE A 181 -10.57 22.40 6.74
N CYS A 182 -11.49 22.22 5.78
CA CYS A 182 -11.16 21.69 4.46
C CYS A 182 -10.16 22.57 3.70
N ALA A 183 -10.28 23.91 3.77
CA ALA A 183 -9.29 24.82 3.21
C ALA A 183 -7.89 24.59 3.81
N ARG A 184 -7.82 24.38 5.14
CA ARG A 184 -6.57 24.03 5.83
C ARG A 184 -6.04 22.67 5.40
N ILE A 185 -6.89 21.67 5.24
CA ILE A 185 -6.52 20.34 4.73
C ILE A 185 -5.91 20.45 3.33
N ILE A 186 -6.52 21.19 2.41
CA ILE A 186 -5.99 21.40 1.04
C ILE A 186 -4.60 22.05 1.09
N SER A 187 -4.42 23.09 1.92
CA SER A 187 -3.11 23.71 2.14
C SER A 187 -2.05 22.74 2.67
N LEU A 188 -2.44 21.85 3.61
CA LEU A 188 -1.55 20.82 4.13
C LEU A 188 -1.24 19.74 3.08
N LEU A 189 -2.18 19.40 2.19
CA LEU A 189 -1.94 18.48 1.08
C LEU A 189 -0.91 19.03 0.09
N TYR A 190 -1.03 20.30 -0.30
CA TYR A 190 0.00 20.96 -1.13
C TYR A 190 1.37 20.95 -0.45
N SER A 191 1.42 21.29 0.83
CA SER A 191 2.66 21.29 1.61
C SER A 191 3.29 19.89 1.67
N THR A 192 2.46 18.88 1.88
CA THR A 192 2.86 17.47 1.91
C THR A 192 3.43 17.03 0.56
N LEU A 193 2.73 17.33 -0.54
CA LEU A 193 3.17 16.98 -1.89
C LEU A 193 4.48 17.68 -2.26
N ASN A 194 4.61 18.97 -1.95
CA ASN A 194 5.85 19.72 -2.19
C ASN A 194 7.04 19.15 -1.41
N LEU A 195 6.82 18.61 -0.22
CA LEU A 195 7.85 17.92 0.57
C LEU A 195 8.20 16.56 -0.04
N ILE A 196 7.21 15.80 -0.52
CA ILE A 196 7.44 14.54 -1.24
C ILE A 196 8.29 14.78 -2.49
N GLU A 197 7.97 15.80 -3.29
CA GLU A 197 8.72 16.16 -4.50
C GLU A 197 10.18 16.54 -4.24
N LYS A 198 10.47 17.07 -3.04
CA LYS A 198 11.81 17.43 -2.59
C LYS A 198 12.52 16.32 -1.82
N ASP A 199 12.00 15.09 -1.87
CA ASP A 199 12.48 13.92 -1.12
C ASP A 199 12.52 14.15 0.41
N LYS A 200 11.70 15.06 0.95
CA LYS A 200 11.61 15.41 2.38
C LYS A 200 10.50 14.63 3.09
N LEU A 201 10.59 13.29 3.05
CA LEU A 201 9.53 12.39 3.53
C LEU A 201 9.22 12.51 5.02
N VAL A 202 10.22 12.75 5.87
CA VAL A 202 10.01 12.96 7.32
C VAL A 202 9.24 14.27 7.57
N GLY A 203 9.56 15.33 6.84
CA GLY A 203 8.79 16.57 6.92
C GLY A 203 7.35 16.37 6.45
N ALA A 204 7.17 15.62 5.36
CA ALA A 204 5.85 15.29 4.83
C ALA A 204 5.04 14.44 5.83
N SER A 205 5.65 13.46 6.50
CA SER A 205 4.95 12.51 7.39
C SER A 205 4.32 13.20 8.60
N VAL A 206 4.96 14.25 9.12
CA VAL A 206 4.46 15.05 10.25
C VAL A 206 3.09 15.68 9.92
N LEU A 207 2.85 16.04 8.65
CA LEU A 207 1.61 16.71 8.23
C LEU A 207 0.40 15.77 8.14
N PHE A 208 0.63 14.47 7.99
CA PHE A 208 -0.45 13.49 7.79
C PHE A 208 -1.39 13.44 9.00
N ARG A 209 -0.82 13.50 10.20
CA ARG A 209 -1.60 13.50 11.44
C ARG A 209 -2.54 14.70 11.49
N SER A 210 -2.02 15.89 11.21
CA SER A 210 -2.84 17.11 11.19
C SER A 210 -3.96 17.05 10.16
N ILE A 211 -3.73 16.41 9.01
CA ILE A 211 -4.79 16.20 8.01
C ILE A 211 -5.87 15.25 8.54
N TYR A 212 -5.48 14.12 9.14
CA TYR A 212 -6.43 13.17 9.73
C TYR A 212 -7.27 13.78 10.84
N GLU A 213 -6.63 14.46 11.78
CA GLU A 213 -7.32 15.10 12.89
C GLU A 213 -8.25 16.21 12.40
N GLY A 214 -7.85 16.94 11.34
CA GLY A 214 -8.72 17.90 10.66
C GLY A 214 -9.93 17.23 10.00
N MET A 215 -9.74 16.10 9.31
CA MET A 215 -10.85 15.35 8.71
C MET A 215 -11.85 14.89 9.77
N ASP A 216 -11.36 14.33 10.87
CA ASP A 216 -12.22 13.89 11.98
C ASP A 216 -13.00 15.06 12.57
N LEU A 217 -12.36 16.22 12.72
CA LEU A 217 -12.98 17.42 13.28
C LEU A 217 -14.07 17.98 12.36
N ALA A 218 -13.82 18.05 11.05
CA ALA A 218 -14.80 18.51 10.07
C ALA A 218 -16.04 17.60 10.04
N GLN A 219 -15.82 16.28 9.92
CA GLN A 219 -16.93 15.32 9.92
C GLN A 219 -17.68 15.33 11.26
N TYR A 220 -16.97 15.45 12.39
CA TYR A 220 -17.59 15.57 13.70
C TYR A 220 -18.58 16.74 13.73
N PHE A 221 -18.16 17.94 13.29
CA PHE A 221 -19.05 19.10 13.32
C PHE A 221 -20.29 18.92 12.45
N ILE A 222 -20.16 18.41 11.21
CA ILE A 222 -21.30 18.18 10.32
C ILE A 222 -22.26 17.13 10.90
N LEU A 223 -21.74 15.95 11.25
CA LEU A 223 -22.55 14.80 11.63
C LEU A 223 -23.18 14.96 13.03
N SER A 224 -22.62 15.83 13.87
CA SER A 224 -23.14 16.09 15.23
C SER A 224 -23.91 17.40 15.36
N THR A 225 -24.24 18.10 14.26
CA THR A 225 -24.88 19.42 14.27
C THR A 225 -26.15 19.51 15.13
N GLY A 226 -26.92 18.42 15.24
CA GLY A 226 -28.12 18.34 16.08
C GLY A 226 -27.87 18.22 17.60
N SER A 227 -26.62 18.03 18.04
CA SER A 227 -26.28 17.84 19.45
C SER A 227 -25.91 19.15 20.15
N LYS A 228 -26.56 19.45 21.28
CA LYS A 228 -26.21 20.61 22.13
C LYS A 228 -24.74 20.61 22.57
N ASN A 229 -24.16 19.43 22.81
CA ASN A 229 -22.75 19.31 23.20
C ASN A 229 -21.82 19.66 22.04
N ALA A 230 -22.17 19.23 20.83
CA ALA A 230 -21.42 19.57 19.63
C ALA A 230 -21.47 21.07 19.32
N GLN A 231 -22.64 21.70 19.46
CA GLN A 231 -22.80 23.14 19.28
C GLN A 231 -21.93 23.94 20.26
N LYS A 232 -21.85 23.52 21.54
CA LYS A 232 -20.94 24.14 22.53
C LYS A 232 -19.47 24.02 22.12
N LYS A 233 -19.05 22.85 21.63
CA LYS A 233 -17.66 22.63 21.17
C LYS A 233 -17.34 23.41 19.90
N LEU A 234 -18.29 23.50 18.98
CA LEU A 234 -18.17 24.31 17.77
C LEU A 234 -17.99 25.79 18.11
N ALA A 235 -18.83 26.33 19.00
CA ALA A 235 -18.70 27.72 19.46
C ALA A 235 -17.32 27.98 20.10
N ARG A 236 -16.90 27.09 21.00
CA ARG A 236 -15.57 27.15 21.63
C ARG A 236 -14.43 27.06 20.61
N TRP A 237 -14.56 26.26 19.56
CA TRP A 237 -13.55 26.13 18.51
C TRP A 237 -13.39 27.42 17.70
N PHE A 238 -14.50 28.08 17.35
CA PHE A 238 -14.46 29.41 16.71
C PHE A 238 -13.82 30.48 17.60
N GLU A 239 -13.83 30.30 18.92
CA GLU A 239 -13.18 31.18 19.90
C GLU A 239 -11.70 30.80 20.16
N GLY A 240 -11.15 29.85 19.40
CA GLY A 240 -9.76 29.41 19.52
C GLY A 240 -9.53 28.32 20.57
N GLY A 241 -10.58 27.69 21.09
CA GLY A 241 -10.47 26.58 22.03
C GLY A 241 -10.33 25.22 21.35
N ASP A 242 -9.66 24.29 22.03
CA ASP A 242 -9.41 22.94 21.49
C ASP A 242 -10.60 21.99 21.60
N VAL A 243 -10.78 21.17 20.57
CA VAL A 243 -11.61 19.97 20.59
C VAL A 243 -10.70 18.75 20.59
N LYS A 244 -10.78 17.93 21.65
CA LYS A 244 -9.93 16.74 21.78
C LYS A 244 -10.19 15.75 20.64
N ASN A 245 -9.14 15.37 19.91
CA ASN A 245 -9.20 14.38 18.83
C ASN A 245 -9.82 13.05 19.27
N THR A 246 -9.51 12.56 20.48
CA THR A 246 -10.14 11.33 20.99
C THR A 246 -11.66 11.42 20.98
N THR A 247 -12.22 12.60 21.26
CA THR A 247 -13.67 12.79 21.25
C THR A 247 -14.27 12.80 19.85
N THR A 248 -13.61 13.44 18.87
CA THR A 248 -14.09 13.44 17.49
C THR A 248 -13.95 12.06 16.86
N SER A 249 -12.81 11.40 17.07
CA SER A 249 -12.54 10.05 16.58
C SER A 249 -13.50 9.01 17.17
N ASP A 250 -13.75 9.02 18.48
CA ASP A 250 -14.68 8.07 19.11
C ASP A 250 -16.12 8.29 18.63
N PHE A 251 -16.54 9.55 18.45
CA PHE A 251 -17.84 9.86 17.89
C PHE A 251 -18.00 9.28 16.49
N LEU A 252 -17.02 9.47 15.60
CA LEU A 252 -17.08 8.96 14.22
C LEU A 252 -17.08 7.44 14.16
N LEU A 253 -16.28 6.79 15.01
CA LEU A 253 -16.27 5.33 15.12
C LEU A 253 -17.63 4.77 15.57
N ASN A 254 -18.31 5.44 16.49
CA ASN A 254 -19.67 5.06 16.90
C ASN A 254 -20.69 5.35 15.80
N TYR A 255 -20.59 6.51 15.15
CA TYR A 255 -21.49 6.89 14.06
C TYR A 255 -21.45 5.87 12.91
N ILE A 256 -20.26 5.42 12.51
CA ILE A 256 -20.08 4.41 11.46
C ILE A 256 -20.73 3.07 11.83
N ASP A 257 -20.61 2.67 13.11
CA ASP A 257 -21.18 1.42 13.65
C ASP A 257 -22.71 1.48 13.71
N GLU A 258 -23.24 2.56 14.31
CA GLU A 258 -24.67 2.78 14.52
C GLU A 258 -25.45 2.90 13.21
N ASN A 259 -24.81 3.43 12.16
CA ASN A 259 -25.40 3.57 10.83
C ASN A 259 -25.10 2.36 9.91
N GLY A 260 -24.46 1.31 10.41
CA GLY A 260 -24.17 0.09 9.64
C GLY A 260 -23.25 0.31 8.43
N LEU A 261 -22.44 1.38 8.44
CA LEU A 261 -21.57 1.75 7.33
C LEU A 261 -20.31 0.86 7.28
N ALA A 262 -19.79 0.48 8.45
CA ALA A 262 -18.70 -0.48 8.60
C ALA A 262 -18.60 -0.98 10.04
N ASP A 263 -17.88 -2.09 10.25
CA ASP A 263 -17.57 -2.59 11.59
C ASP A 263 -16.61 -1.63 12.32
N ARG A 264 -17.01 -1.17 13.52
CA ARG A 264 -16.22 -0.25 14.34
C ARG A 264 -14.81 -0.74 14.63
N ARG A 265 -14.64 -2.03 14.96
CA ARG A 265 -13.35 -2.59 15.37
C ARG A 265 -12.40 -2.64 14.18
N LYS A 266 -12.91 -3.01 13.00
CA LYS A 266 -12.17 -3.04 11.74
C LYS A 266 -11.75 -1.64 11.32
N THR A 267 -12.67 -0.67 11.38
CA THR A 267 -12.39 0.74 11.06
C THR A 267 -11.34 1.33 12.01
N LYS A 268 -11.49 1.09 13.32
CA LYS A 268 -10.50 1.51 14.31
C LYS A 268 -9.13 0.88 14.02
N LYS A 269 -9.08 -0.43 13.77
CA LYS A 269 -7.83 -1.12 13.44
C LYS A 269 -7.17 -0.55 12.17
N GLN A 270 -7.94 -0.24 11.14
CA GLN A 270 -7.42 0.39 9.93
C GLN A 270 -6.85 1.78 10.23
N LYS A 271 -7.55 2.60 11.03
CA LYS A 271 -7.09 3.91 11.45
C LYS A 271 -5.80 3.83 12.28
N ASP A 272 -5.75 2.91 13.24
CA ASP A 272 -4.55 2.66 14.06
C ASP A 272 -3.37 2.18 13.20
N GLN A 273 -3.60 1.28 12.24
CA GLN A 273 -2.59 0.84 11.28
C GLN A 273 -2.05 1.99 10.43
N MET A 274 -2.91 2.91 9.99
CA MET A 274 -2.47 4.10 9.27
C MET A 274 -1.62 5.00 10.16
N TYR A 275 -2.06 5.25 11.40
CA TYR A 275 -1.26 5.98 12.38
C TYR A 275 0.09 5.33 12.64
N ASP A 276 0.16 4.01 12.76
CA ASP A 276 1.41 3.27 12.97
C ASP A 276 2.35 3.40 11.77
N ILE A 277 1.81 3.34 10.54
CA ILE A 277 2.57 3.55 9.31
C ILE A 277 3.19 4.95 9.32
N PHE A 278 2.40 5.99 9.62
CA PHE A 278 2.89 7.38 9.62
C PHE A 278 3.87 7.66 10.75
N SER A 279 3.57 7.14 11.93
CA SER A 279 4.43 7.19 13.11
C SER A 279 5.76 6.49 12.86
N GLY A 280 5.78 5.43 12.04
CA GLY A 280 6.99 4.74 11.61
C GLY A 280 7.99 5.61 10.83
N PHE A 281 7.56 6.75 10.26
CA PHE A 281 8.44 7.70 9.59
C PHE A 281 8.97 8.81 10.51
N VAL A 282 8.38 8.99 11.68
CA VAL A 282 8.72 10.07 12.63
C VAL A 282 9.47 9.54 13.84
N HIS A 283 9.08 8.37 14.35
CA HIS A 283 9.67 7.77 15.54
C HIS A 283 10.85 6.88 15.17
N PHE A 284 12.00 7.16 15.79
CA PHE A 284 13.19 6.34 15.65
C PHE A 284 12.96 4.96 16.27
N LYS A 285 12.82 3.94 15.41
CA LYS A 285 12.89 2.52 15.77
C LYS A 285 14.32 2.03 15.64
N PHE A 286 14.69 0.98 16.39
CA PHE A 286 16.01 0.37 16.28
C PHE A 286 16.38 0.05 14.82
N GLU A 287 15.45 -0.54 14.06
CA GLU A 287 15.64 -0.80 12.62
C GLU A 287 15.96 0.46 11.81
N SER A 288 15.26 1.58 12.06
CA SER A 288 15.55 2.87 11.37
C SER A 288 16.87 3.51 11.78
N ILE A 289 17.35 3.27 13.01
CA ILE A 289 18.69 3.73 13.44
C ILE A 289 19.76 2.85 12.79
N MET A 290 19.51 1.55 12.72
CA MET A 290 20.40 0.58 12.08
C MET A 290 20.43 0.71 10.55
N GLU A 291 19.49 1.43 9.92
CA GLU A 291 19.58 1.79 8.49
C GLU A 291 20.79 2.68 8.20
N SER A 292 21.18 3.52 9.16
CA SER A 292 22.40 4.32 9.12
C SER A 292 23.61 3.53 9.60
N PHE A 293 23.47 2.31 10.13
CA PHE A 293 24.60 1.53 10.60
C PHE A 293 25.22 0.70 9.46
N ASN A 294 26.50 0.90 9.22
CA ASN A 294 27.29 0.15 8.26
C ASN A 294 28.18 -0.87 8.98
N ALA A 295 28.04 -2.13 8.58
CA ALA A 295 28.94 -3.20 9.01
C ALA A 295 29.28 -4.12 7.83
N LEU A 296 30.52 -4.57 7.80
CA LEU A 296 30.99 -5.62 6.90
C LEU A 296 30.91 -6.95 7.63
N GLY A 297 30.08 -7.85 7.13
CA GLY A 297 30.11 -9.25 7.55
C GLY A 297 31.05 -10.04 6.67
N SER A 298 32.07 -10.68 7.24
CA SER A 298 32.79 -11.76 6.57
C SER A 298 32.24 -13.10 7.08
N SER A 299 31.56 -13.87 6.24
CA SER A 299 31.14 -15.23 6.57
C SER A 299 32.13 -16.25 6.02
N GLY A 300 33.12 -16.62 6.85
CA GLY A 300 33.88 -17.87 6.69
C GLY A 300 33.29 -18.94 7.60
N PHE A 301 33.36 -20.21 7.17
CA PHE A 301 32.86 -21.37 7.93
C PHE A 301 33.21 -21.27 9.43
N GLY A 302 32.20 -21.10 10.27
CA GLY A 302 32.30 -21.25 11.73
C GLY A 302 32.35 -19.97 12.56
N GLN A 303 32.62 -18.77 12.01
CA GLN A 303 32.57 -17.52 12.79
C GLN A 303 32.04 -16.35 11.97
N ARG A 304 30.90 -15.77 12.40
CA ARG A 304 30.44 -14.46 11.93
C ARG A 304 31.33 -13.38 12.54
N LYS A 305 32.40 -12.99 11.86
CA LYS A 305 33.09 -11.74 12.17
C LYS A 305 32.33 -10.60 11.52
N VAL A 306 31.64 -9.81 12.34
CA VAL A 306 31.03 -8.54 11.95
C VAL A 306 32.05 -7.45 12.26
N HIS A 307 32.61 -6.82 11.23
CA HIS A 307 33.40 -5.60 11.40
C HIS A 307 32.47 -4.40 11.31
N GLN A 308 32.30 -3.71 12.43
CA GLN A 308 31.55 -2.47 12.48
C GLN A 308 32.35 -1.40 11.73
N ILE A 309 31.76 -0.77 10.71
CA ILE A 309 32.39 0.34 9.99
C ILE A 309 32.04 1.65 10.68
N GLY A 310 30.80 1.79 11.15
CA GLY A 310 30.29 2.99 11.82
C GLY A 310 28.91 3.36 11.32
N PHE A 311 28.49 4.61 11.55
CA PHE A 311 27.23 5.13 11.07
C PHE A 311 27.43 6.05 9.84
N ASP A 312 26.64 5.83 8.79
CA ASP A 312 26.44 6.77 7.69
C ASP A 312 25.29 7.73 8.04
N TYR A 313 25.68 8.97 8.31
CA TYR A 313 24.78 10.07 8.64
C TYR A 313 24.27 10.81 7.39
N LYS A 314 24.80 10.50 6.21
CA LYS A 314 24.51 11.19 4.94
C LYS A 314 23.59 10.37 4.03
N GLY A 315 23.69 9.05 4.08
CA GLY A 315 22.85 8.11 3.33
C GLY A 315 21.65 7.64 4.15
N THR A 316 20.44 7.80 3.60
CA THR A 316 19.25 7.15 4.16
C THR A 316 18.67 6.18 3.14
N LYS A 317 18.39 4.93 3.54
CA LYS A 317 17.66 3.95 2.71
C LYS A 317 16.16 4.32 2.52
N LEU A 318 15.76 5.52 2.91
CA LEU A 318 14.40 6.07 2.86
C LEU A 318 13.78 6.04 1.45
N LEU A 319 14.57 6.06 0.39
CA LEU A 319 14.04 6.06 -0.98
C LEU A 319 13.35 4.74 -1.36
N ARG A 320 13.62 3.62 -0.67
CA ARG A 320 12.78 2.41 -0.82
C ARG A 320 11.47 2.52 -0.03
N LYS A 321 11.47 3.30 1.05
CA LYS A 321 10.27 3.65 1.81
C LYS A 321 9.44 4.73 1.11
N SER A 322 9.97 5.46 0.13
CA SER A 322 9.25 6.50 -0.61
C SER A 322 8.06 5.96 -1.40
N VAL A 323 8.15 4.72 -1.93
CA VAL A 323 7.05 4.05 -2.61
C VAL A 323 5.92 3.69 -1.64
N GLY A 324 6.29 3.19 -0.45
CA GLY A 324 5.34 2.93 0.63
C GLY A 324 4.71 4.22 1.15
N PHE A 325 5.53 5.27 1.30
CA PHE A 325 5.10 6.60 1.71
C PHE A 325 4.11 7.23 0.72
N LEU A 326 4.42 7.16 -0.58
CA LEU A 326 3.55 7.67 -1.63
C LEU A 326 2.23 6.89 -1.69
N THR A 327 2.28 5.58 -1.51
CA THR A 327 1.06 4.76 -1.39
C THR A 327 0.22 5.18 -0.19
N ALA A 328 0.86 5.50 0.94
CA ALA A 328 0.17 5.98 2.13
C ALA A 328 -0.41 7.40 1.92
N PHE A 329 0.28 8.27 1.20
CA PHE A 329 -0.22 9.59 0.80
C PHE A 329 -1.43 9.49 -0.14
N GLU A 330 -1.42 8.55 -1.08
CA GLU A 330 -2.58 8.31 -1.95
C GLU A 330 -3.78 7.79 -1.16
N GLY A 331 -3.56 6.91 -0.17
CA GLY A 331 -4.60 6.51 0.76
C GLY A 331 -5.17 7.68 1.56
N LEU A 332 -4.31 8.63 1.96
CA LEU A 332 -4.73 9.88 2.59
C LEU A 332 -5.58 10.74 1.64
N LEU A 333 -5.20 10.87 0.36
CA LEU A 333 -6.01 11.58 -0.64
C LEU A 333 -7.41 10.96 -0.78
N THR A 334 -7.51 9.63 -0.84
CA THR A 334 -8.80 8.93 -0.84
C THR A 334 -9.66 9.30 0.36
N ALA A 335 -9.07 9.34 1.56
CA ALA A 335 -9.77 9.71 2.79
C ALA A 335 -10.23 11.19 2.79
N VAL A 336 -9.41 12.09 2.25
CA VAL A 336 -9.78 13.52 2.10
C VAL A 336 -10.95 13.67 1.13
N LEU A 337 -10.90 13.01 -0.03
CA LEU A 337 -12.00 13.04 -1.00
C LEU A 337 -13.31 12.53 -0.38
N ALA A 338 -13.25 11.42 0.36
CA ALA A 338 -14.41 10.89 1.07
C ALA A 338 -14.93 11.87 2.14
N THR A 339 -14.04 12.51 2.89
CA THR A 339 -14.40 13.53 3.88
C THR A 339 -15.12 14.71 3.23
N PHE A 340 -14.64 15.17 2.08
CA PHE A 340 -15.24 16.26 1.35
C PHE A 340 -16.68 15.93 0.92
N ILE A 341 -16.89 14.72 0.38
CA ILE A 341 -18.22 14.22 0.03
C ILE A 341 -19.12 14.20 1.26
N ILE A 342 -18.65 13.63 2.39
CA ILE A 342 -19.44 13.55 3.63
C ILE A 342 -19.84 14.94 4.14
N CYS A 343 -18.90 15.89 4.15
CA CYS A 343 -19.14 17.21 4.73
C CYS A 343 -20.11 18.07 3.90
N PHE A 344 -20.08 17.94 2.57
CA PHE A 344 -20.81 18.87 1.70
C PHE A 344 -22.04 18.26 1.04
N ARG A 345 -22.09 16.95 0.77
CA ARG A 345 -23.19 16.35 -0.03
C ARG A 345 -24.59 16.72 0.45
N GLU A 346 -24.84 16.65 1.76
CA GLU A 346 -26.15 16.94 2.34
C GLU A 346 -26.32 18.43 2.73
N SER A 347 -25.26 19.05 3.24
CA SER A 347 -25.31 20.41 3.81
C SER A 347 -25.07 21.52 2.78
N LEU A 348 -24.49 21.18 1.64
CA LEU A 348 -24.16 22.05 0.52
C LEU A 348 -24.13 21.22 -0.78
N PRO A 349 -25.30 20.95 -1.39
CA PRO A 349 -25.42 19.99 -2.47
C PRO A 349 -24.38 20.21 -3.57
N LEU A 350 -23.52 19.21 -3.75
CA LEU A 350 -22.48 19.28 -4.76
C LEU A 350 -23.12 19.28 -6.16
N LYS A 351 -22.58 20.08 -7.09
CA LYS A 351 -22.95 20.00 -8.50
C LYS A 351 -22.62 18.58 -8.95
N THR A 352 -23.47 17.98 -9.77
CA THR A 352 -23.30 16.59 -10.23
C THR A 352 -21.92 16.35 -10.88
N GLU A 353 -21.40 17.35 -11.60
CA GLU A 353 -20.05 17.33 -12.15
C GLU A 353 -18.96 17.24 -11.07
N HIS A 354 -19.07 18.03 -10.00
CA HIS A 354 -18.11 18.01 -8.89
C HIS A 354 -18.13 16.69 -8.15
N GLU A 355 -19.32 16.15 -7.84
CA GLU A 355 -19.45 14.84 -7.21
C GLU A 355 -18.83 13.74 -8.08
N LYS A 356 -19.06 13.79 -9.39
CA LYS A 356 -18.45 12.87 -10.36
C LYS A 356 -16.92 12.95 -10.33
N ILE A 357 -16.33 14.14 -10.40
CA ILE A 357 -14.86 14.33 -10.36
C ILE A 357 -14.28 13.76 -9.06
N LEU A 358 -14.89 14.05 -7.90
CA LEU A 358 -14.42 13.55 -6.61
C LEU A 358 -14.50 12.02 -6.53
N LEU A 359 -15.58 11.42 -7.01
CA LEU A 359 -15.75 9.97 -7.06
C LEU A 359 -14.76 9.31 -8.02
N GLU A 360 -14.53 9.86 -9.20
CA GLU A 360 -13.56 9.35 -10.16
C GLU A 360 -12.13 9.32 -9.58
N HIS A 361 -11.73 10.40 -8.89
CA HIS A 361 -10.42 10.44 -8.21
C HIS A 361 -10.34 9.43 -7.06
N ARG A 362 -11.40 9.32 -6.26
CA ARG A 362 -11.48 8.36 -5.14
C ARG A 362 -11.37 6.92 -5.65
N ASP A 363 -12.12 6.60 -6.70
CA ASP A 363 -12.15 5.28 -7.30
C ASP A 363 -10.81 4.96 -7.98
N TYR A 364 -10.17 5.96 -8.61
CA TYR A 364 -8.81 5.82 -9.12
C TYR A 364 -7.85 5.36 -8.03
N PHE A 365 -7.81 6.01 -6.86
CA PHE A 365 -6.91 5.63 -5.77
C PHE A 365 -7.30 4.36 -5.01
N SER A 366 -8.54 3.90 -5.17
CA SER A 366 -9.02 2.63 -4.59
C SER A 366 -8.55 1.40 -5.37
N LYS A 367 -8.07 1.58 -6.60
CA LYS A 367 -7.48 0.52 -7.43
C LYS A 367 -6.09 0.12 -6.94
N ASP A 368 -5.70 -1.13 -7.21
CA ASP A 368 -4.35 -1.57 -6.87
C ASP A 368 -3.28 -0.81 -7.68
N VAL A 369 -2.05 -0.77 -7.15
CA VAL A 369 -0.95 0.01 -7.73
C VAL A 369 -0.64 -0.40 -9.18
N MET A 370 -0.81 -1.68 -9.53
CA MET A 370 -0.54 -2.19 -10.88
C MET A 370 -1.59 -1.72 -11.87
N GLU A 371 -2.87 -1.75 -11.48
CA GLU A 371 -3.96 -1.24 -12.32
C GLU A 371 -3.81 0.27 -12.58
N ARG A 372 -3.44 1.04 -11.54
CA ARG A 372 -3.19 2.49 -11.67
C ARG A 372 -2.01 2.81 -12.58
N ASN A 373 -0.93 2.04 -12.46
CA ASN A 373 0.24 2.19 -13.32
C ASN A 373 -0.05 1.85 -14.78
N LYS A 374 -1.02 0.96 -15.05
CA LYS A 374 -1.47 0.68 -16.43
C LYS A 374 -2.22 1.88 -17.01
N ILE A 375 -3.16 2.45 -16.25
CA ILE A 375 -3.92 3.65 -16.66
C ILE A 375 -2.98 4.83 -16.97
N LEU A 376 -1.90 4.98 -16.22
CA LEU A 376 -0.90 6.04 -16.42
C LEU A 376 0.04 5.81 -17.61
N LYS A 377 0.11 4.59 -18.15
CA LYS A 377 0.92 4.24 -19.33
C LYS A 377 0.13 4.29 -20.63
N ASP A 378 -1.18 4.14 -20.54
CA ASP A 378 -2.09 4.18 -21.68
C ASP A 378 -2.55 5.62 -22.03
N LYS A 379 -2.01 6.63 -21.32
CA LYS A 379 -2.15 8.08 -21.57
C LYS A 379 -0.77 8.68 -21.83
#